data_AF-A0A093PRS7-F1
#
_entry.id   AF-A0A093PRS7-F1
#
_cell.length_a   1.000
_cell.length_b   1.000
_cell.length_c   1.000
_cell.angle_alpha   90.00
_cell.angle_beta   90.00
_cell.angle_gamma   90.00
#
_symmetry.space_group_name_H-M   'P 1'
#
loop_
_entity.id
_entity.type
_entity.pdbx_description
1 polymer ?
#
loop_
_entity_poly.entity_id
_entity_poly.type
_entity_poly.pdbx_seq_one_letter_code
_entity_poly.pdbx_strand_id
1 'polypeptide(L)'
;PEQFFQWYIERRVESYCLGESRRLEKFLDSSLDVLYGNILSAVASSTQRVKDRKDQKDKISLWLDEFCRELTELINLPRSDLKGLEHQEITDIEFLSKAMAEALPAMENELREEFAVADLSWFEMKPHTILAEQFLGCWEQCPFCGAVCTNTIWGHDGDHQVLFHRPRALTGGWWDKTDHLVIDICSNLVASKCKFEVADARWIRFKRYRDAGPPFSNWKILPDPSMQAYWKWFVSHFRTEIETWHGKKFQGRGEIPQAWQRITKEEALAELDK
;
A
#
# COMPACT_ATOMS: atom_id res chain seq x y z
N PRO A 1 8.90 -9.71 -6.50
CA PRO A 1 7.72 -8.81 -6.68
C PRO A 1 7.29 -8.17 -5.37
N GLU A 2 7.03 -9.00 -4.36
CA GLU A 2 6.62 -8.59 -3.01
C GLU A 2 7.56 -7.56 -2.36
N GLN A 3 8.87 -7.84 -2.32
CA GLN A 3 9.85 -6.91 -1.74
C GLN A 3 9.85 -5.53 -2.41
N PHE A 4 9.77 -5.50 -3.76
CA PHE A 4 9.69 -4.24 -4.50
C PHE A 4 8.38 -3.49 -4.19
N PHE A 5 7.27 -4.22 -4.05
CA PHE A 5 5.99 -3.64 -3.71
C PHE A 5 6.02 -2.98 -2.31
N GLN A 6 6.52 -3.69 -1.31
CA GLN A 6 6.69 -3.15 0.05
C GLN A 6 7.57 -1.89 0.05
N TRP A 7 8.72 -1.95 -0.59
CA TRP A 7 9.62 -0.81 -0.74
C TRP A 7 8.95 0.37 -1.47
N TYR A 8 8.18 0.10 -2.54
CA TYR A 8 7.47 1.14 -3.28
C TYR A 8 6.43 1.85 -2.42
N ILE A 9 5.61 1.08 -1.68
CA ILE A 9 4.61 1.64 -0.75
C ILE A 9 5.30 2.46 0.34
N GLU A 10 6.37 1.95 0.95
CA GLU A 10 7.16 2.67 1.94
C GLU A 10 7.65 4.02 1.39
N ARG A 11 8.30 4.03 0.23
CA ARG A 11 8.78 5.25 -0.42
C ARG A 11 7.67 6.24 -0.72
N ARG A 12 6.50 5.74 -1.17
CA ARG A 12 5.34 6.59 -1.45
C ARG A 12 4.76 7.21 -0.18
N VAL A 13 4.66 6.43 0.90
CA VAL A 13 4.19 6.92 2.20
C VAL A 13 5.17 7.93 2.79
N GLU A 14 6.47 7.65 2.78
CA GLU A 14 7.51 8.59 3.22
C GLU A 14 7.40 9.92 2.46
N SER A 15 7.34 9.86 1.12
CA SER A 15 7.22 11.05 0.28
C SER A 15 5.91 11.81 0.54
N TYR A 16 4.80 11.11 0.77
CA TYR A 16 3.50 11.71 1.03
C TYR A 16 3.42 12.38 2.41
N CYS A 17 3.90 11.69 3.45
CA CYS A 17 3.83 12.12 4.84
C CYS A 17 4.90 13.17 5.18
N LEU A 18 6.15 12.91 4.79
CA LEU A 18 7.36 13.66 5.19
C LEU A 18 7.91 14.56 4.08
N GLY A 19 7.31 14.55 2.88
CA GLY A 19 7.72 15.43 1.79
C GLY A 19 7.44 16.91 2.08
N GLU A 20 7.73 17.77 1.11
CA GLU A 20 7.66 19.25 1.25
C GLU A 20 6.31 19.76 1.78
N SER A 21 5.23 19.06 1.49
CA SER A 21 3.89 19.43 1.96
C SER A 21 3.65 19.22 3.46
N ARG A 22 4.58 18.55 4.18
CA ARG A 22 4.53 18.21 5.61
C ARG A 22 3.15 17.71 6.06
N ARG A 23 2.62 16.71 5.36
CA ARG A 23 1.25 16.23 5.60
C ARG A 23 1.10 15.58 6.96
N LEU A 24 2.15 14.91 7.47
CA LEU A 24 2.13 14.31 8.79
C LEU A 24 1.92 15.37 9.88
N GLU A 25 2.74 16.42 9.88
CA GLU A 25 2.62 17.56 10.80
C GLU A 25 1.20 18.14 10.77
N LYS A 26 0.70 18.50 9.57
CA LYS A 26 -0.66 19.04 9.40
C LYS A 26 -1.76 18.09 9.87
N PHE A 27 -1.59 16.79 9.67
CA PHE A 27 -2.52 15.77 10.13
C PHE A 27 -2.53 15.68 11.66
N LEU A 28 -1.35 15.70 12.29
CA LEU A 28 -1.21 15.70 13.74
C LEU A 28 -1.80 16.98 14.34
N ASP A 29 -1.52 18.15 13.74
CA ASP A 29 -2.10 19.44 14.14
C ASP A 29 -3.62 19.42 14.09
N SER A 30 -4.20 18.96 12.97
CA SER A 30 -5.66 18.89 12.81
C SER A 30 -6.29 17.89 13.77
N SER A 31 -5.59 16.79 14.06
CA SER A 31 -6.04 15.78 15.03
C SER A 31 -6.01 16.34 16.45
N LEU A 32 -4.97 17.11 16.77
CA LEU A 32 -4.84 17.80 18.05
C LEU A 32 -5.93 18.87 18.23
N ASP A 33 -6.25 19.66 17.20
CA ASP A 33 -7.37 20.62 17.25
C ASP A 33 -8.68 19.95 17.69
N VAL A 34 -8.99 18.80 17.07
CA VAL A 34 -10.20 18.04 17.36
C VAL A 34 -10.17 17.47 18.78
N LEU A 35 -9.06 16.85 19.17
CA LEU A 35 -8.90 16.28 20.51
C LEU A 35 -8.96 17.36 21.60
N TYR A 36 -8.28 18.48 21.39
CA TYR A 36 -8.28 19.63 22.29
C TYR A 36 -9.69 20.20 22.49
N GLY A 37 -10.42 20.43 21.39
CA GLY A 37 -11.81 20.87 21.45
C GLY A 37 -12.71 19.89 22.21
N ASN A 38 -12.51 18.59 22.00
CA ASN A 38 -13.26 17.56 22.70
C ASN A 38 -12.93 17.52 24.21
N ILE A 39 -11.66 17.68 24.60
CA ILE A 39 -11.26 17.74 26.01
C ILE A 39 -11.89 18.95 26.70
N LEU A 40 -11.82 20.14 26.10
CA LEU A 40 -12.47 21.34 26.66
C LEU A 40 -13.98 21.15 26.81
N SER A 41 -14.62 20.55 25.80
CA SER A 41 -16.04 20.22 25.84
C SER A 41 -16.38 19.22 26.95
N ALA A 42 -15.55 18.19 27.14
CA ALA A 42 -15.69 17.20 28.21
C ALA A 42 -15.52 17.82 29.60
N VAL A 43 -14.54 18.71 29.78
CA VAL A 43 -14.33 19.47 31.02
C VAL A 43 -15.57 20.32 31.35
N ALA A 44 -16.06 21.11 30.39
CA ALA A 44 -17.23 21.97 30.59
C ALA A 44 -18.50 21.15 30.88
N SER A 45 -18.74 20.09 30.10
CA SER A 45 -19.92 19.23 30.22
C SER A 45 -19.95 18.47 31.55
N SER A 46 -18.81 17.92 31.98
CA SER A 46 -18.69 17.23 33.27
C SER A 46 -18.96 18.17 34.44
N THR A 47 -18.41 19.38 34.37
CA THR A 47 -18.64 20.43 35.39
C THR A 47 -20.11 20.82 35.47
N GLN A 48 -20.74 21.08 34.32
CA GLN A 48 -22.15 21.44 34.24
C GLN A 48 -23.08 20.34 34.79
N ARG A 49 -22.73 19.06 34.62
CA ARG A 49 -23.53 17.93 35.11
C ARG A 49 -23.41 17.69 36.61
N VAL A 50 -22.28 18.06 37.21
CA VAL A 50 -22.00 17.77 38.63
C VAL A 50 -22.23 18.98 39.55
N LYS A 51 -22.14 20.22 39.04
CA LYS A 51 -22.17 21.44 39.88
C LYS A 51 -23.36 21.54 40.84
N ASP A 52 -24.56 21.19 40.36
CA ASP A 52 -25.82 21.33 41.11
C ASP A 52 -26.13 20.13 42.03
N ARG A 53 -25.23 19.12 42.10
CA ARG A 53 -25.36 17.98 43.02
C ARG A 53 -25.19 18.46 44.47
N LYS A 54 -26.04 17.99 45.38
CA LYS A 54 -26.03 18.41 46.81
C LYS A 54 -24.95 17.68 47.63
N ASP A 55 -24.53 16.50 47.20
CA ASP A 55 -23.58 15.66 47.95
C ASP A 55 -22.14 16.10 47.68
N GLN A 56 -21.53 16.82 48.62
CA GLN A 56 -20.14 17.33 48.48
C GLN A 56 -19.07 16.24 48.54
N LYS A 57 -19.34 15.13 49.23
CA LYS A 57 -18.32 14.15 49.62
C LYS A 57 -17.75 13.33 48.46
N ASP A 58 -18.46 13.28 47.32
CA ASP A 58 -18.09 12.46 46.15
C ASP A 58 -18.10 13.26 44.82
N LYS A 59 -18.16 14.61 44.87
CA LYS A 59 -18.28 15.44 43.66
C LYS A 59 -17.14 15.22 42.68
N ILE A 60 -15.90 15.13 43.18
CA ILE A 60 -14.73 14.92 42.33
C ILE A 60 -14.75 13.55 41.66
N SER A 61 -15.12 12.49 42.38
CA SER A 61 -15.20 11.15 41.80
C SER A 61 -16.24 11.09 40.68
N LEU A 62 -17.42 11.67 40.92
CA LEU A 62 -18.49 11.76 39.93
C LEU A 62 -18.07 12.61 38.70
N TRP A 63 -17.33 13.69 38.92
CA TRP A 63 -16.81 14.53 37.85
C TRP A 63 -15.80 13.77 36.98
N LEU A 64 -14.88 13.03 37.60
CA LEU A 64 -13.88 12.22 36.89
C LEU A 64 -14.52 11.08 36.10
N ASP A 65 -15.57 10.45 36.64
CA ASP A 65 -16.32 9.42 35.93
C ASP A 65 -17.00 9.99 34.68
N GLU A 66 -17.61 11.17 34.81
CA GLU A 66 -18.26 11.87 33.71
C GLU A 66 -17.25 12.30 32.63
N PHE A 67 -16.12 12.85 33.06
CA PHE A 67 -15.04 13.29 32.19
C PHE A 67 -14.44 12.13 31.39
N CYS A 68 -14.11 11.02 32.04
CA CYS A 68 -13.60 9.83 31.36
C CYS A 68 -14.63 9.25 30.39
N ARG A 69 -15.92 9.26 30.76
CA ARG A 69 -17.02 8.76 29.91
C ARG A 69 -17.15 9.58 28.62
N GLU A 70 -17.04 10.90 28.68
CA GLU A 70 -17.08 11.77 27.50
C GLU A 70 -15.88 11.55 26.56
N LEU A 71 -14.75 11.07 27.09
CA LEU A 71 -13.49 10.91 26.35
C LEU A 71 -13.19 9.48 25.91
N THR A 72 -13.99 8.49 26.32
CA THR A 72 -13.68 7.05 26.18
C THR A 72 -13.42 6.61 24.73
N GLU A 73 -14.16 7.16 23.76
CA GLU A 73 -14.01 6.81 22.33
C GLU A 73 -12.94 7.64 21.60
N LEU A 74 -12.35 8.63 22.28
CA LEU A 74 -11.44 9.60 21.69
C LEU A 74 -10.00 9.40 22.13
N ILE A 75 -9.81 9.15 23.43
CA ILE A 75 -8.51 8.90 24.03
C ILE A 75 -8.59 7.75 25.02
N ASN A 76 -7.55 6.93 25.02
CA ASN A 76 -7.40 5.91 26.04
C ASN A 76 -6.94 6.58 27.35
N LEU A 77 -7.89 7.10 28.11
CA LEU A 77 -7.68 7.71 29.43
C LEU A 77 -8.41 6.88 30.50
N PRO A 78 -7.75 5.86 31.06
CA PRO A 78 -8.32 5.04 32.11
C PRO A 78 -8.68 5.87 33.34
N ARG A 79 -9.89 5.68 33.87
CA ARG A 79 -10.33 6.33 35.12
C ARG A 79 -9.40 6.06 36.31
N SER A 80 -8.69 4.93 36.30
CA SER A 80 -7.68 4.57 37.30
C SER A 80 -6.52 5.55 37.37
N ASP A 81 -6.15 6.16 36.24
CA ASP A 81 -4.97 7.02 36.13
C ASP A 81 -5.22 8.38 36.80
N LEU A 82 -6.50 8.75 36.92
CA LEU A 82 -6.94 9.98 37.57
C LEU A 82 -7.27 9.82 39.06
N LYS A 83 -7.14 8.60 39.62
CA LYS A 83 -7.51 8.32 41.02
C LYS A 83 -6.70 9.14 42.03
N GLY A 84 -5.50 9.59 41.66
CA GLY A 84 -4.70 10.49 42.49
C GLY A 84 -5.41 11.80 42.85
N LEU A 85 -6.26 12.31 41.96
CA LEU A 85 -6.99 13.58 42.15
C LEU A 85 -8.05 13.49 43.26
N GLU A 86 -8.58 12.30 43.54
CA GLU A 86 -9.53 12.09 44.65
C GLU A 86 -8.88 12.33 46.02
N HIS A 87 -7.56 12.15 46.12
CA HIS A 87 -6.80 12.30 47.37
C HIS A 87 -6.42 13.76 47.65
N GLN A 88 -6.65 14.67 46.71
CA GLN A 88 -6.32 16.09 46.83
C GLN A 88 -7.42 16.94 47.50
N GLU A 89 -8.47 16.29 48.05
CA GLU A 89 -9.61 16.96 48.71
C GLU A 89 -10.23 18.10 47.86
N ILE A 90 -10.24 17.95 46.53
CA ILE A 90 -10.78 18.94 45.61
C ILE A 90 -12.31 19.01 45.79
N THR A 91 -12.79 20.10 46.36
CA THR A 91 -14.22 20.36 46.58
C THR A 91 -14.83 21.30 45.54
N ASP A 92 -13.99 22.12 44.90
CA ASP A 92 -14.39 23.10 43.89
C ASP A 92 -14.07 22.59 42.48
N ILE A 93 -15.07 21.94 41.87
CA ILE A 93 -14.98 21.41 40.50
C ILE A 93 -15.01 22.53 39.44
N GLU A 94 -15.55 23.70 39.77
CA GLU A 94 -15.55 24.85 38.85
C GLU A 94 -14.14 25.46 38.78
N PHE A 95 -13.45 25.54 39.92
CA PHE A 95 -12.04 25.87 39.96
C PHE A 95 -11.20 24.85 39.18
N LEU A 96 -11.43 23.54 39.38
CA LEU A 96 -10.74 22.50 38.62
C LEU A 96 -10.95 22.66 37.10
N SER A 97 -12.20 22.88 36.69
CA SER A 97 -12.54 23.13 35.29
C SER A 97 -11.78 24.31 34.70
N LYS A 98 -11.68 25.41 35.46
CA LYS A 98 -10.95 26.61 35.04
C LYS A 98 -9.45 26.37 34.98
N ALA A 99 -8.88 25.71 36.00
CA ALA A 99 -7.46 25.38 36.04
C ALA A 99 -7.06 24.48 34.87
N MET A 100 -7.90 23.50 34.51
CA MET A 100 -7.67 22.66 33.32
C MET A 100 -7.73 23.48 32.03
N ALA A 101 -8.74 24.34 31.88
CA ALA A 101 -8.85 25.21 30.71
C ALA A 101 -7.68 26.20 30.57
N GLU A 102 -7.04 26.59 31.68
CA GLU A 102 -5.84 27.43 31.69
C GLU A 102 -4.55 26.65 31.43
N ALA A 103 -4.48 25.37 31.84
CA ALA A 103 -3.29 24.52 31.64
C ALA A 103 -3.23 23.87 30.26
N LEU A 104 -4.37 23.51 29.67
CA LEU A 104 -4.46 22.83 28.37
C LEU A 104 -3.78 23.58 27.22
N PRO A 105 -3.86 24.93 27.08
CA PRO A 105 -3.17 25.65 26.02
C PRO A 105 -1.65 25.48 26.03
N ALA A 106 -1.03 25.37 27.22
CA ALA A 106 0.42 25.17 27.32
C ALA A 106 0.81 23.78 26.79
N MET A 107 0.07 22.75 27.20
CA MET A 107 0.24 21.38 26.71
C MET A 107 0.01 21.26 25.20
N GLU A 108 -1.01 21.95 24.67
CA GLU A 108 -1.28 21.99 23.23
C GLU A 108 -0.09 22.57 22.46
N ASN A 109 0.46 23.69 22.92
CA ASN A 109 1.62 24.31 22.28
C ASN A 109 2.87 23.41 22.35
N GLU A 110 3.13 22.77 23.50
CA GLU A 110 4.23 21.82 23.65
C GLU A 110 4.12 20.67 22.63
N LEU A 111 2.95 20.06 22.49
CA LEU A 111 2.73 18.98 21.51
C LEU A 111 2.93 19.45 20.06
N ARG A 112 2.51 20.67 19.72
CA ARG A 112 2.74 21.23 18.38
C ARG A 112 4.21 21.43 18.06
N GLU A 113 5.02 21.84 19.04
CA GLU A 113 6.46 21.93 18.87
C GLU A 113 7.08 20.55 18.59
N GLU A 114 6.61 19.50 19.29
CA GLU A 114 7.07 18.14 19.04
C GLU A 114 6.66 17.61 17.65
N PHE A 115 5.47 17.98 17.15
CA PHE A 115 5.01 17.58 15.82
C PHE A 115 5.88 18.11 14.67
N ALA A 116 6.59 19.22 14.87
CA ALA A 116 7.47 19.80 13.86
C ALA A 116 8.64 18.89 13.46
N VAL A 117 8.98 17.92 14.33
CA VAL A 117 10.02 16.90 14.10
C VAL A 117 9.45 15.47 14.05
N ALA A 118 8.12 15.34 14.01
CA ALA A 118 7.47 14.04 13.97
C ALA A 118 7.81 13.29 12.67
N ASP A 119 7.97 11.98 12.82
CA ASP A 119 8.20 11.07 11.72
C ASP A 119 7.32 9.81 11.84
N LEU A 120 7.50 8.88 10.92
CA LEU A 120 6.68 7.66 10.89
C LEU A 120 7.02 6.68 12.01
N SER A 121 8.07 6.91 12.81
CA SER A 121 8.42 6.05 13.95
C SER A 121 7.48 6.24 15.15
N TRP A 122 6.72 7.33 15.16
CA TRP A 122 5.74 7.63 16.22
C TRP A 122 4.52 6.72 16.18
N PHE A 123 4.28 6.04 15.06
CA PHE A 123 3.19 5.09 14.94
C PHE A 123 3.64 3.71 15.43
N GLU A 124 2.84 3.09 16.31
CA GLU A 124 3.06 1.71 16.77
C GLU A 124 3.13 0.73 15.57
N MET A 125 2.23 0.90 14.61
CA MET A 125 2.29 0.24 13.32
C MET A 125 2.53 1.27 12.22
N LYS A 126 3.63 1.11 11.48
CA LYS A 126 3.99 2.05 10.42
C LYS A 126 2.90 2.11 9.35
N PRO A 127 2.49 3.30 8.88
CA PRO A 127 1.42 3.42 7.88
C PRO A 127 1.68 2.64 6.58
N HIS A 128 2.94 2.52 6.15
CA HIS A 128 3.26 1.72 4.96
C HIS A 128 3.05 0.23 5.16
N THR A 129 3.17 -0.29 6.39
CA THR A 129 2.91 -1.70 6.69
C THR A 129 1.42 -1.99 6.56
N ILE A 130 0.57 -1.12 7.14
CA ILE A 130 -0.89 -1.20 7.03
C ILE A 130 -1.31 -1.20 5.56
N LEU A 131 -0.79 -0.25 4.77
CA LEU A 131 -1.12 -0.17 3.34
C LEU A 131 -0.59 -1.36 2.56
N ALA A 132 0.63 -1.82 2.83
CA ALA A 132 1.19 -2.99 2.16
C ALA A 132 0.32 -4.23 2.41
N GLU A 133 -0.16 -4.42 3.64
CA GLU A 133 -1.08 -5.50 4.00
C GLU A 133 -2.45 -5.37 3.33
N GLN A 134 -3.03 -4.17 3.30
CA GLN A 134 -4.33 -3.93 2.66
C GLN A 134 -4.30 -4.14 1.14
N PHE A 135 -3.14 -3.88 0.51
CA PHE A 135 -2.94 -4.06 -0.92
C PHE A 135 -2.18 -5.35 -1.26
N LEU A 136 -2.12 -6.32 -0.33
CA LEU A 136 -1.54 -7.63 -0.60
C LEU A 136 -2.28 -8.31 -1.75
N GLY A 137 -1.54 -8.60 -2.82
CA GLY A 137 -2.04 -9.37 -3.95
C GLY A 137 -1.50 -10.79 -3.98
N CYS A 138 -1.95 -11.53 -4.98
CA CYS A 138 -1.35 -12.80 -5.34
C CYS A 138 0.03 -12.57 -5.98
N TRP A 139 1.07 -13.16 -5.39
CA TRP A 139 2.45 -13.00 -5.87
C TRP A 139 2.88 -14.03 -6.91
N GLU A 140 2.00 -14.97 -7.26
CA GLU A 140 2.26 -15.98 -8.27
C GLU A 140 2.59 -15.34 -9.62
N GLN A 141 3.60 -15.87 -10.29
CA GLN A 141 4.11 -15.33 -11.55
C GLN A 141 3.79 -16.27 -12.71
N CYS A 142 3.36 -15.69 -13.83
CA CYS A 142 3.09 -16.47 -15.04
C CYS A 142 4.37 -17.22 -15.44
N PRO A 143 4.32 -18.55 -15.60
CA PRO A 143 5.53 -19.35 -15.84
C PRO A 143 6.20 -19.05 -17.18
N PHE A 144 5.51 -18.34 -18.08
CA PHE A 144 6.07 -17.93 -19.36
C PHE A 144 6.73 -16.56 -19.30
N CYS A 145 5.99 -15.52 -18.91
CA CYS A 145 6.46 -14.13 -18.97
C CYS A 145 6.77 -13.50 -17.60
N GLY A 146 6.53 -14.21 -16.50
CA GLY A 146 6.79 -13.74 -15.14
C GLY A 146 5.86 -12.63 -14.65
N ALA A 147 4.82 -12.27 -15.42
CA ALA A 147 3.83 -11.28 -14.99
C ALA A 147 3.12 -11.77 -13.72
N VAL A 148 2.92 -10.88 -12.76
CA VAL A 148 2.32 -11.20 -11.46
C VAL A 148 0.80 -11.31 -11.61
N CYS A 149 0.19 -12.24 -10.88
CA CYS A 149 -1.26 -12.41 -10.87
C CYS A 149 -1.96 -11.12 -10.43
N THR A 150 -3.07 -10.76 -11.09
CA THR A 150 -3.84 -9.55 -10.78
C THR A 150 -4.90 -9.77 -9.71
N ASN A 151 -4.97 -10.97 -9.13
CA ASN A 151 -5.90 -11.23 -8.03
C ASN A 151 -5.41 -10.51 -6.77
N THR A 152 -6.32 -9.80 -6.10
CA THR A 152 -6.05 -9.03 -4.89
C THR A 152 -6.18 -9.86 -3.61
N ILE A 153 -6.36 -11.18 -3.73
CA ILE A 153 -6.44 -12.10 -2.60
C ILE A 153 -5.19 -12.97 -2.59
N TRP A 154 -4.43 -12.88 -1.52
CA TRP A 154 -3.27 -13.75 -1.30
C TRP A 154 -3.71 -15.21 -1.16
N GLY A 155 -3.00 -16.12 -1.82
CA GLY A 155 -3.29 -17.56 -1.76
C GLY A 155 -4.66 -17.96 -2.31
N HIS A 156 -5.26 -17.15 -3.18
CA HIS A 156 -6.59 -17.42 -3.72
C HIS A 156 -6.67 -18.77 -4.44
N ASP A 157 -7.84 -19.40 -4.37
CA ASP A 157 -8.16 -20.59 -5.15
C ASP A 157 -8.39 -20.25 -6.64
N GLY A 158 -8.38 -21.29 -7.48
CA GLY A 158 -8.67 -21.20 -8.91
C GLY A 158 -7.47 -20.79 -9.77
N ASP A 159 -7.73 -20.45 -11.03
CA ASP A 159 -6.67 -20.14 -12.00
C ASP A 159 -6.09 -18.74 -11.77
N HIS A 160 -4.76 -18.64 -11.70
CA HIS A 160 -4.04 -17.38 -11.77
C HIS A 160 -4.20 -16.75 -13.16
N GLN A 161 -4.38 -15.43 -13.16
CA GLN A 161 -4.61 -14.63 -14.36
C GLN A 161 -3.89 -13.29 -14.23
N VAL A 162 -3.60 -12.70 -15.37
CA VAL A 162 -3.12 -11.33 -15.48
C VAL A 162 -3.87 -10.67 -16.62
N LEU A 163 -4.19 -9.38 -16.48
CA LEU A 163 -4.87 -8.61 -17.51
C LEU A 163 -3.99 -8.48 -18.76
N PHE A 164 -2.72 -8.14 -18.57
CA PHE A 164 -1.79 -7.92 -19.66
C PHE A 164 -0.54 -8.77 -19.50
N HIS A 165 -0.36 -9.72 -20.41
CA HIS A 165 0.89 -10.46 -20.51
C HIS A 165 1.97 -9.59 -21.14
N ARG A 166 3.21 -9.80 -20.69
CA ARG A 166 4.40 -9.11 -21.20
C ARG A 166 5.26 -9.99 -22.12
N PRO A 167 6.12 -9.41 -22.98
CA PRO A 167 7.00 -10.15 -23.87
C PRO A 167 7.84 -11.18 -23.11
N ARG A 168 7.97 -12.38 -23.67
CA ARG A 168 8.71 -13.49 -23.05
C ARG A 168 10.22 -13.22 -22.96
N ALA A 169 10.74 -12.29 -23.76
CA ALA A 169 12.12 -11.81 -23.68
C ALA A 169 12.49 -11.27 -22.29
N LEU A 170 11.52 -10.77 -21.51
CA LEU A 170 11.77 -10.24 -20.16
C LEU A 170 12.16 -11.33 -19.15
N THR A 171 11.71 -12.57 -19.37
CA THR A 171 12.16 -13.75 -18.62
C THR A 171 13.25 -14.52 -19.35
N GLY A 172 13.82 -13.93 -20.40
CA GLY A 172 14.91 -14.51 -21.17
C GLY A 172 14.48 -15.54 -22.19
N GLY A 173 13.18 -15.72 -22.45
CA GLY A 173 12.71 -16.70 -23.43
C GLY A 173 13.25 -16.42 -24.84
N TRP A 174 13.77 -17.46 -25.49
CA TRP A 174 14.34 -17.39 -26.84
C TRP A 174 13.72 -18.45 -27.77
N TRP A 175 13.94 -18.29 -29.08
CA TRP A 175 13.51 -19.26 -30.08
C TRP A 175 14.47 -20.45 -30.14
N ASP A 176 13.92 -21.66 -30.18
CA ASP A 176 14.71 -22.90 -30.26
C ASP A 176 15.76 -22.85 -31.38
N LYS A 177 16.96 -23.37 -31.09
CA LYS A 177 18.12 -23.42 -32.00
C LYS A 177 18.63 -22.06 -32.49
N THR A 178 18.19 -20.95 -31.89
CA THR A 178 18.75 -19.62 -32.15
C THR A 178 19.14 -18.94 -30.83
N ASP A 179 19.71 -17.74 -30.93
CA ASP A 179 19.92 -16.82 -29.83
C ASP A 179 18.88 -15.68 -29.83
N HIS A 180 17.78 -15.83 -30.57
CA HIS A 180 16.80 -14.78 -30.78
C HIS A 180 15.78 -14.71 -29.65
N LEU A 181 15.69 -13.59 -28.95
CA LEU A 181 14.70 -13.35 -27.89
C LEU A 181 13.26 -13.35 -28.43
N VAL A 182 12.31 -13.83 -27.63
CA VAL A 182 10.89 -13.91 -28.02
C VAL A 182 10.15 -12.65 -27.59
N ILE A 183 9.80 -11.80 -28.56
CA ILE A 183 9.01 -10.58 -28.31
C ILE A 183 7.50 -10.86 -28.13
N ASP A 184 7.05 -12.07 -28.46
CA ASP A 184 5.64 -12.46 -28.32
C ASP A 184 5.20 -12.53 -26.85
N ILE A 185 3.96 -12.11 -26.61
CA ILE A 185 3.26 -12.27 -25.32
C ILE A 185 2.60 -13.65 -25.24
N CYS A 186 2.28 -14.08 -24.02
CA CYS A 186 1.68 -15.39 -23.76
C CYS A 186 0.38 -15.60 -24.53
N SER A 187 -0.46 -14.55 -24.58
CA SER A 187 -1.74 -14.53 -25.27
C SER A 187 -1.60 -14.84 -26.78
N ASN A 188 -0.57 -14.27 -27.44
CA ASN A 188 -0.23 -14.60 -28.84
C ASN A 188 0.26 -16.03 -28.98
N LEU A 189 1.12 -16.47 -28.06
CA LEU A 189 1.73 -17.80 -28.12
C LEU A 189 0.66 -18.89 -27.99
N VAL A 190 -0.31 -18.77 -27.09
CA VAL A 190 -1.41 -19.74 -26.94
C VAL A 190 -2.39 -19.76 -28.11
N ALA A 191 -2.50 -18.65 -28.85
CA ALA A 191 -3.27 -18.58 -30.10
C ALA A 191 -2.54 -19.20 -31.30
N SER A 192 -1.22 -19.34 -31.21
CA SER A 192 -0.36 -19.76 -32.32
C SER A 192 -0.20 -21.28 -32.44
N LYS A 193 0.51 -21.71 -33.49
CA LYS A 193 0.98 -23.10 -33.66
C LYS A 193 2.32 -23.37 -32.97
N CYS A 194 2.86 -22.39 -32.24
CA CYS A 194 4.16 -22.52 -31.57
C CYS A 194 4.12 -23.60 -30.48
N LYS A 195 5.30 -24.12 -30.19
CA LYS A 195 5.52 -25.08 -29.11
C LYS A 195 6.50 -24.49 -28.11
N PHE A 196 6.45 -24.98 -26.89
CA PHE A 196 7.47 -24.76 -25.87
C PHE A 196 7.93 -26.10 -25.33
N GLU A 197 9.16 -26.09 -24.86
CA GLU A 197 9.77 -27.21 -24.16
C GLU A 197 9.31 -27.20 -22.70
N VAL A 198 8.92 -28.37 -22.21
CA VAL A 198 8.73 -28.66 -20.79
C VAL A 198 9.86 -29.57 -20.31
N ALA A 199 9.87 -29.95 -19.04
CA ALA A 199 10.84 -30.92 -18.51
C ALA A 199 10.96 -32.17 -19.42
N ASP A 200 12.15 -32.77 -19.44
CA ASP A 200 12.50 -33.94 -20.25
C ASP A 200 12.47 -33.73 -21.78
N ALA A 201 12.78 -32.51 -22.23
CA ALA A 201 12.85 -32.13 -23.64
C ALA A 201 11.56 -32.39 -24.45
N ARG A 202 10.42 -32.49 -23.77
CA ARG A 202 9.12 -32.72 -24.39
C ARG A 202 8.57 -31.39 -24.92
N TRP A 203 8.16 -31.39 -26.19
CA TRP A 203 7.60 -30.21 -26.83
C TRP A 203 6.07 -30.25 -26.86
N ILE A 204 5.44 -29.29 -26.19
CA ILE A 204 3.98 -29.15 -26.14
C ILE A 204 3.57 -27.87 -26.88
N ARG A 205 2.44 -27.91 -27.58
CA ARG A 205 1.87 -26.70 -28.20
C ARG A 205 1.44 -25.72 -27.11
N PHE A 206 1.73 -24.43 -27.27
CA PHE A 206 1.26 -23.41 -26.34
C PHE A 206 -0.26 -23.46 -26.13
N LYS A 207 -1.05 -23.73 -27.18
CA LYS A 207 -2.52 -23.91 -27.04
C LYS A 207 -2.94 -25.02 -26.05
N ARG A 208 -2.05 -25.98 -25.77
CA ARG A 208 -2.25 -27.11 -24.84
C ARG A 208 -1.34 -27.01 -23.61
N TYR A 209 -0.92 -25.80 -23.25
CA TYR A 209 0.05 -25.61 -22.17
C TYR A 209 -0.37 -26.22 -20.84
N ARG A 210 -1.67 -26.31 -20.54
CA ARG A 210 -2.18 -26.94 -19.33
C ARG A 210 -1.83 -28.43 -19.20
N ASP A 211 -1.62 -29.12 -20.32
CA ASP A 211 -1.20 -30.54 -20.33
C ASP A 211 0.24 -30.73 -19.78
N ALA A 212 0.99 -29.63 -19.62
CA ALA A 212 2.30 -29.65 -18.97
C ALA A 212 2.22 -29.83 -17.45
N GLY A 213 1.04 -29.69 -16.83
CA GLY A 213 0.87 -29.71 -15.38
C GLY A 213 1.34 -28.43 -14.69
N PRO A 214 1.36 -28.38 -13.35
CA PRO A 214 1.82 -27.22 -12.60
C PRO A 214 3.30 -26.89 -12.92
N PRO A 215 3.69 -25.60 -12.93
CA PRO A 215 2.85 -24.43 -12.65
C PRO A 215 1.95 -24.01 -13.83
N PHE A 216 2.16 -24.54 -15.04
CA PHE A 216 1.43 -24.11 -16.25
C PHE A 216 -0.08 -24.31 -16.16
N SER A 217 -0.54 -25.45 -15.63
CA SER A 217 -1.97 -25.76 -15.52
C SER A 217 -2.75 -24.82 -14.60
N ASN A 218 -2.07 -24.15 -13.66
CA ASN A 218 -2.68 -23.26 -12.66
C ASN A 218 -2.95 -21.86 -13.22
N TRP A 219 -2.60 -21.59 -14.48
CA TRP A 219 -2.77 -20.30 -15.11
C TRP A 219 -3.86 -20.35 -16.17
N LYS A 220 -4.66 -19.29 -16.29
CA LYS A 220 -5.59 -19.06 -17.41
C LYS A 220 -5.05 -17.94 -18.29
N ILE A 221 -4.55 -18.34 -19.46
CA ILE A 221 -4.01 -17.44 -20.48
C ILE A 221 -5.02 -17.40 -21.62
N LEU A 222 -5.69 -16.26 -21.76
CA LEU A 222 -6.66 -16.07 -22.82
C LEU A 222 -5.95 -15.64 -24.12
N PRO A 223 -6.36 -16.17 -25.28
CA PRO A 223 -5.96 -15.62 -26.56
C PRO A 223 -6.41 -14.16 -26.66
N ASP A 224 -5.44 -13.26 -26.72
CA ASP A 224 -5.64 -11.82 -26.84
C ASP A 224 -4.45 -11.22 -27.61
N PRO A 225 -4.68 -10.63 -28.79
CA PRO A 225 -3.61 -9.99 -29.55
C PRO A 225 -3.15 -8.65 -28.96
N SER A 226 -3.83 -8.12 -27.94
CA SER A 226 -3.59 -6.78 -27.42
C SER A 226 -2.31 -6.69 -26.56
N MET A 227 -1.19 -6.43 -27.22
CA MET A 227 0.04 -6.01 -26.53
C MET A 227 0.03 -4.50 -26.32
N GLN A 228 0.08 -4.08 -25.05
CA GLN A 228 0.19 -2.68 -24.63
C GLN A 228 1.39 -1.98 -25.30
N ALA A 229 1.20 -0.73 -25.70
CA ALA A 229 2.26 0.18 -26.14
C ALA A 229 3.39 0.26 -25.11
N TYR A 230 3.07 0.20 -23.82
CA TYR A 230 4.07 0.14 -22.75
C TYR A 230 5.11 -0.96 -22.96
N TRP A 231 4.70 -2.20 -23.20
CA TRP A 231 5.64 -3.32 -23.37
C TRP A 231 6.44 -3.23 -24.66
N LYS A 232 5.83 -2.68 -25.72
CA LYS A 232 6.50 -2.43 -27.00
C LYS A 232 7.61 -1.41 -26.83
N TRP A 233 7.28 -0.28 -26.20
CA TRP A 233 8.23 0.77 -25.84
C TRP A 233 9.32 0.23 -24.91
N PHE A 234 8.96 -0.47 -23.83
CA PHE A 234 9.91 -0.98 -22.84
C PHE A 234 10.97 -1.89 -23.48
N VAL A 235 10.55 -2.88 -24.27
CA VAL A 235 11.48 -3.79 -24.95
C VAL A 235 12.34 -3.05 -25.98
N SER A 236 11.76 -2.08 -26.71
CA SER A 236 12.52 -1.28 -27.67
C SER A 236 13.53 -0.35 -27.00
N HIS A 237 13.16 0.24 -25.87
CA HIS A 237 13.98 1.21 -25.15
C HIS A 237 15.12 0.53 -24.38
N PHE A 238 14.82 -0.54 -23.65
CA PHE A 238 15.79 -1.31 -22.86
C PHE A 238 16.40 -2.49 -23.62
N ARG A 239 16.48 -2.38 -24.95
CA ARG A 239 16.94 -3.47 -25.83
C ARG A 239 18.30 -3.99 -25.39
N THR A 240 19.28 -3.10 -25.25
CA THR A 240 20.68 -3.45 -24.97
C THR A 240 20.84 -4.12 -23.61
N GLU A 241 20.10 -3.63 -22.61
CA GLU A 241 20.07 -4.16 -21.25
C GLU A 241 19.49 -5.56 -21.23
N ILE A 242 18.36 -5.79 -21.92
CA ILE A 242 17.73 -7.11 -22.00
C ILE A 242 18.64 -8.10 -22.74
N GLU A 243 19.26 -7.69 -23.86
CA GLU A 243 20.21 -8.53 -24.59
C GLU A 243 21.42 -8.92 -23.71
N THR A 244 21.96 -7.96 -22.96
CA THR A 244 23.11 -8.16 -22.08
C THR A 244 22.76 -9.06 -20.90
N TRP A 245 21.63 -8.81 -20.26
CA TRP A 245 21.17 -9.56 -19.09
C TRP A 245 20.96 -11.04 -19.40
N HIS A 246 20.39 -11.35 -20.57
CA HIS A 246 20.08 -12.74 -20.96
C HIS A 246 21.14 -13.38 -21.85
N GLY A 247 22.11 -12.62 -22.37
CA GLY A 247 23.11 -13.13 -23.31
C GLY A 247 22.50 -13.60 -24.64
N LYS A 248 21.43 -12.94 -25.09
CA LYS A 248 20.64 -13.25 -26.29
C LYS A 248 20.41 -11.99 -27.11
N LYS A 249 19.84 -12.10 -28.31
CA LYS A 249 19.73 -10.99 -29.28
C LYS A 249 18.32 -10.76 -29.80
N PHE A 250 17.96 -9.50 -30.02
CA PHE A 250 16.75 -9.17 -30.78
C PHE A 250 17.07 -9.13 -32.27
N GLN A 251 17.11 -10.31 -32.88
CA GLN A 251 17.44 -10.52 -34.29
C GLN A 251 16.55 -11.59 -34.91
N GLY A 252 16.48 -11.62 -36.24
CA GLY A 252 15.68 -12.59 -37.00
C GLY A 252 14.24 -12.69 -36.49
N ARG A 253 13.85 -13.86 -36.00
CA ARG A 253 12.49 -14.08 -35.47
C ARG A 253 12.18 -13.29 -34.19
N GLY A 254 13.20 -12.77 -33.51
CA GLY A 254 13.10 -11.90 -32.35
C GLY A 254 13.33 -10.43 -32.66
N GLU A 255 13.40 -10.04 -33.92
CA GLU A 255 13.67 -8.65 -34.30
C GLU A 255 12.55 -7.71 -33.82
N ILE A 256 12.93 -6.63 -33.14
CA ILE A 256 12.00 -5.62 -32.65
C ILE A 256 11.49 -4.81 -33.85
N PRO A 257 10.17 -4.76 -34.10
CA PRO A 257 9.62 -4.01 -35.22
C PRO A 257 9.97 -2.51 -35.16
N GLN A 258 10.27 -1.90 -36.30
CA GLN A 258 10.56 -0.46 -36.38
C GLN A 258 9.43 0.41 -35.80
N ALA A 259 8.18 -0.05 -35.90
CA ALA A 259 7.05 0.66 -35.32
C ALA A 259 7.14 0.81 -33.78
N TRP A 260 7.78 -0.14 -33.07
CA TRP A 260 7.93 -0.06 -31.61
C TRP A 260 8.93 1.03 -31.20
N GLN A 261 9.94 1.27 -32.04
CA GLN A 261 10.95 2.31 -31.83
C GLN A 261 10.38 3.73 -31.93
N ARG A 262 9.20 3.89 -32.53
CA ARG A 262 8.52 5.19 -32.69
C ARG A 262 7.62 5.55 -31.51
N ILE A 263 7.30 4.58 -30.65
CA ILE A 263 6.47 4.81 -29.46
C ILE A 263 7.28 5.64 -28.47
N THR A 264 6.71 6.73 -27.98
CA THR A 264 7.37 7.55 -26.96
C THR A 264 7.07 7.04 -25.56
N LYS A 265 7.88 7.45 -24.56
CA LYS A 265 7.62 7.10 -23.16
C LYS A 265 6.28 7.68 -22.71
N GLU A 266 5.97 8.89 -23.14
CA GLU A 266 4.75 9.62 -22.81
C GLU A 266 3.51 8.91 -23.37
N GLU A 267 3.56 8.49 -24.63
CA GLU A 267 2.49 7.69 -25.25
C GLU A 267 2.29 6.34 -24.54
N ALA A 268 3.39 5.66 -24.22
CA ALA A 268 3.39 4.39 -23.52
C ALA A 268 2.76 4.49 -22.11
N LEU A 269 3.06 5.55 -21.37
CA LEU A 269 2.51 5.77 -20.03
C LEU A 269 1.06 6.25 -20.08
N ALA A 270 0.69 7.12 -21.03
CA ALA A 270 -0.67 7.62 -21.19
C ALA A 270 -1.69 6.51 -21.56
N GLU A 271 -1.24 5.38 -22.11
CA GLU A 271 -2.09 4.20 -22.33
C GLU A 271 -2.44 3.49 -21.01
N LEU A 272 -1.55 3.52 -20.01
CA LEU A 272 -1.74 2.84 -18.73
C LEU A 272 -2.70 3.60 -17.80
N ASP A 273 -2.89 4.90 -18.02
CA ASP A 273 -3.80 5.76 -17.27
C ASP A 273 -5.27 5.67 -17.75
N LYS A 274 -5.54 4.88 -18.80
CA LYS A 274 -6.87 4.67 -19.39
C LYS A 274 -7.53 3.40 -18.87
#